data_AF-A0A176U7D5-F1
#
_entry.id   AF-A0A176U7D5-F1
#
_cell.length_a   1.000
_cell.length_b   1.000
_cell.length_c   1.000
_cell.angle_alpha   90.00
_cell.angle_beta   90.00
_cell.angle_gamma   90.00
#
_symmetry.space_group_name_H-M   'P 1'
#
loop_
_entity.id
_entity.type
_entity.pdbx_description
1 polymer ?
#
loop_
_entity_poly.entity_id
_entity_poly.type
_entity_poly.pdbx_seq_one_letter_code
_entity_poly.pdbx_strand_id
1 'polypeptide(L)'
;MTMENNNVNKTYGLAVQAVHTENGQDIVIQNQNRFRINEIVVTVTSTVSTTTDTPVTDNATASDCVCVQKKHYNIVSLAAGEIWHSKDAKETENKIEKTDSFVPFAHYEGKEQIIDPSLYDEEKGIYQGEPHHALVWPDDVTDEKWKRTFSFEPAPHLQVTLEFIARGPRVAFCGHSFTGLWDSSYYYFRELAKAAGWNAQIAYSYWGGTGISRYAGLAEGYEKRAAQCDALLAANDYYDYFIIAGNSDEAVEKKDDASSGERVYAQRETMLRGAQIFLEKAKEKQATLALWAPHAYKYGFFSGMGVKPWKKGNVGERYEKDGKTYTLTLTNEDMAKENLKWYQHMADVLGEGTIVLPVCKAYYDVTKQYPTLVDPYLEPGVECGDNGHQNNLGNYISACVCFQSIFGTLPPVVVPKSHTSGLPGGSITKEQAEAIINALAK
;
A
#
# COMPACT_ATOMS: atom_id res chain seq x y z
N MET A 1 -19.91 -3.97 -22.80
CA MET A 1 -19.28 -3.10 -23.81
C MET A 1 -17.78 -3.14 -23.57
N THR A 2 -17.02 -3.66 -24.52
CA THR A 2 -15.54 -3.61 -24.51
C THR A 2 -15.10 -2.24 -25.00
N MET A 3 -14.34 -1.52 -24.18
CA MET A 3 -13.81 -0.19 -24.51
C MET A 3 -12.74 -0.29 -25.59
N GLU A 4 -12.83 0.51 -26.65
CA GLU A 4 -11.71 0.68 -27.59
C GLU A 4 -10.54 1.42 -26.89
N ASN A 5 -9.32 0.92 -27.09
CA ASN A 5 -8.12 1.18 -26.30
C ASN A 5 -7.54 2.63 -26.32
N ASN A 6 -8.18 3.59 -26.99
CA ASN A 6 -7.54 4.89 -27.30
C ASN A 6 -7.83 6.03 -26.30
N ASN A 7 -8.75 5.86 -25.34
CA ASN A 7 -9.13 6.93 -24.40
C ASN A 7 -8.84 6.59 -22.93
N VAL A 8 -7.69 5.96 -22.66
CA VAL A 8 -7.27 5.60 -21.29
C VAL A 8 -5.90 6.19 -21.00
N ASN A 9 -5.78 6.93 -19.90
CA ASN A 9 -4.48 7.24 -19.34
C ASN A 9 -3.97 6.03 -18.53
N LYS A 10 -3.00 5.30 -19.08
CA LYS A 10 -2.48 4.08 -18.45
C LYS A 10 -1.74 4.32 -17.13
N THR A 11 -1.13 5.50 -16.93
CA THR A 11 -0.38 5.82 -15.71
C THR A 11 -1.32 6.12 -14.54
N TYR A 12 -2.40 6.85 -14.82
CA TYR A 12 -3.32 7.31 -13.79
C TYR A 12 -4.65 6.57 -13.77
N GLY A 13 -4.81 5.54 -14.60
CA GLY A 13 -5.99 4.67 -14.62
C GLY A 13 -7.30 5.39 -14.86
N LEU A 14 -7.31 6.51 -15.58
CA LEU A 14 -8.54 7.25 -15.92
C LEU A 14 -8.91 6.98 -17.37
N ALA A 15 -10.10 6.41 -17.58
CA ALA A 15 -10.68 6.15 -18.90
C ALA A 15 -11.82 7.13 -19.18
N VAL A 16 -11.86 7.68 -20.40
CA VAL A 16 -12.87 8.67 -20.82
C VAL A 16 -13.62 8.17 -22.04
N GLN A 17 -14.93 8.32 -22.07
CA GLN A 17 -15.76 7.96 -23.22
C GLN A 17 -16.83 9.02 -23.48
N ALA A 18 -17.27 9.09 -24.73
CA ALA A 18 -18.46 9.83 -25.13
C ALA A 18 -19.53 8.82 -25.57
N VAL A 19 -20.69 8.86 -24.91
CA VAL A 19 -21.83 7.98 -25.19
C VAL A 19 -22.97 8.83 -25.72
N HIS A 20 -23.56 8.41 -26.84
CA HIS A 20 -24.72 9.09 -27.40
C HIS A 20 -25.96 8.76 -26.56
N THR A 21 -26.75 9.78 -26.22
CA THR A 21 -27.99 9.67 -25.44
C THR A 21 -29.10 10.45 -26.14
N GLU A 22 -30.36 10.21 -25.76
CA GLU A 22 -31.53 10.90 -26.31
C GLU A 22 -31.46 12.44 -26.15
N ASN A 23 -30.72 12.93 -25.12
CA ASN A 23 -30.60 14.35 -24.78
C ASN A 23 -29.25 14.97 -25.20
N GLY A 24 -28.42 14.27 -25.98
CA GLY A 24 -27.10 14.74 -26.41
C GLY A 24 -25.97 13.74 -26.12
N GLN A 25 -24.75 14.23 -25.91
CA GLN A 25 -23.59 13.39 -25.57
C GLN A 25 -23.35 13.37 -24.05
N ASP A 26 -23.21 12.18 -23.49
CA ASP A 26 -22.77 11.93 -22.12
C ASP A 26 -21.28 11.60 -22.10
N ILE A 27 -20.50 12.33 -21.32
CA ILE A 27 -19.12 12.01 -20.99
C ILE A 27 -19.09 11.06 -19.81
N VAL A 28 -18.45 9.92 -20.01
CA VAL A 28 -18.27 8.89 -19.00
C VAL A 28 -16.81 8.83 -18.60
N ILE A 29 -16.52 8.89 -17.30
CA ILE A 29 -15.17 8.78 -16.76
C ILE A 29 -15.13 7.61 -15.80
N GLN A 30 -14.22 6.66 -16.02
CA GLN A 30 -14.02 5.52 -15.13
C GLN A 30 -12.67 5.60 -14.43
N ASN A 31 -12.66 5.39 -13.12
CA ASN A 31 -11.46 5.11 -12.36
C ASN A 31 -11.14 3.61 -12.40
N GLN A 32 -10.08 3.24 -13.12
CA GLN A 32 -9.58 1.88 -13.25
C GLN A 32 -8.50 1.53 -12.20
N ASN A 33 -8.15 2.46 -11.32
CA ASN A 33 -7.26 2.17 -10.19
C ASN A 33 -7.99 1.33 -9.14
N ARG A 34 -7.21 0.73 -8.24
CA ARG A 34 -7.72 0.05 -7.03
C ARG A 34 -7.77 0.97 -5.81
N PHE A 35 -7.75 2.28 -6.04
CA PHE A 35 -7.84 3.32 -5.03
C PHE A 35 -8.56 4.53 -5.63
N ARG A 36 -9.03 5.41 -4.74
CA ARG A 36 -9.78 6.62 -5.07
C ARG A 36 -8.91 7.70 -5.70
N ILE A 37 -9.49 8.46 -6.63
CA ILE A 37 -8.94 9.73 -7.11
C ILE A 37 -9.88 10.84 -6.66
N ASN A 38 -9.33 11.93 -6.14
CA ASN A 38 -10.11 13.08 -5.69
C ASN A 38 -9.81 14.31 -6.53
N GLU A 39 -10.73 15.26 -6.43
CA GLU A 39 -10.55 16.61 -6.94
C GLU A 39 -10.22 16.62 -8.45
N ILE A 40 -11.06 15.97 -9.26
CA ILE A 40 -10.93 15.96 -10.73
C ILE A 40 -11.79 17.07 -11.32
N VAL A 41 -11.13 18.04 -11.95
CA VAL A 41 -11.78 19.02 -12.81
C VAL A 41 -11.89 18.45 -14.21
N VAL A 42 -13.09 18.48 -14.77
CA VAL A 42 -13.40 18.00 -16.11
C VAL A 42 -13.79 19.18 -16.98
N THR A 43 -13.06 19.43 -18.06
CA THR A 43 -13.40 20.44 -19.06
C THR A 43 -13.78 19.75 -20.36
N VAL A 44 -15.02 19.93 -20.80
CA VAL A 44 -15.54 19.38 -22.06
C VAL A 44 -15.60 20.51 -23.08
N THR A 45 -14.82 20.40 -24.15
CA THR A 45 -14.81 21.34 -25.26
C THR A 45 -15.45 20.68 -26.48
N SER A 46 -16.55 21.24 -26.98
CA SER A 46 -17.26 20.73 -28.15
C SER A 46 -17.30 21.77 -29.27
N THR A 47 -17.08 21.31 -30.50
CA THR A 47 -17.16 22.12 -31.70
C THR A 47 -18.51 21.92 -32.37
N VAL A 48 -19.31 22.99 -32.50
CA VAL A 48 -20.64 22.94 -33.12
C VAL A 48 -20.62 23.77 -34.39
N SER A 49 -20.91 23.14 -35.54
CA SER A 49 -21.20 23.89 -36.77
C SER A 49 -22.64 24.36 -36.73
N THR A 50 -22.84 25.67 -36.83
CA THR A 50 -24.17 26.25 -37.02
C THR A 50 -24.37 26.52 -38.50
N THR A 51 -25.08 25.63 -39.19
CA THR A 51 -25.66 25.97 -40.50
C THR A 51 -26.89 26.82 -40.23
N THR A 52 -26.80 28.12 -40.52
CA THR A 52 -27.98 28.98 -40.53
C THR A 52 -28.83 28.62 -41.75
N ASP A 53 -29.93 27.89 -41.53
CA ASP A 53 -30.99 27.67 -42.53
C ASP A 53 -31.81 28.95 -42.75
N THR A 54 -31.13 30.03 -43.14
CA THR A 54 -31.79 31.21 -43.70
C THR A 54 -31.58 31.15 -45.20
N PRO A 55 -32.62 31.12 -46.05
CA PRO A 55 -32.42 31.18 -47.49
C PRO A 55 -31.73 32.51 -47.81
N VAL A 56 -30.44 32.43 -48.16
CA VAL A 56 -29.64 33.57 -48.59
C VAL A 56 -30.11 33.96 -49.97
N THR A 57 -31.09 34.85 -50.05
CA THR A 57 -31.27 35.69 -51.23
C THR A 57 -30.19 36.76 -51.19
N ASP A 58 -29.25 36.67 -52.13
CA ASP A 58 -28.12 37.57 -52.42
C ASP A 58 -26.74 37.08 -51.94
N ASN A 59 -26.00 36.48 -52.89
CA ASN A 59 -24.54 36.48 -53.14
C ASN A 59 -23.53 36.69 -51.98
N ALA A 60 -23.86 36.35 -50.74
CA ALA A 60 -22.89 36.21 -49.66
C ALA A 60 -22.55 34.74 -49.50
N THR A 61 -21.27 34.38 -49.71
CA THR A 61 -20.74 33.06 -49.34
C THR A 61 -21.09 32.77 -47.89
N ALA A 62 -21.87 31.70 -47.64
CA ALA A 62 -22.14 31.21 -46.30
C ALA A 62 -20.79 30.88 -45.63
N SER A 63 -20.40 31.68 -44.64
CA SER A 63 -19.28 31.35 -43.77
C SER A 63 -19.79 30.42 -42.70
N ASP A 64 -19.37 29.15 -42.72
CA ASP A 64 -19.61 28.21 -41.63
C ASP A 64 -19.08 28.84 -40.33
N CYS A 65 -19.97 29.19 -39.42
CA CYS A 65 -19.58 29.69 -38.10
C CYS A 65 -19.39 28.48 -37.19
N VAL A 66 -18.13 28.20 -36.87
CA VAL A 66 -17.73 27.17 -35.92
C VAL A 66 -17.77 27.78 -34.51
N CYS A 67 -18.78 27.40 -33.72
CA CYS A 67 -18.86 27.80 -32.32
C CYS A 67 -18.17 26.76 -31.43
N VAL A 68 -17.30 27.22 -30.52
CA VAL A 68 -16.68 26.37 -29.50
C VAL A 68 -17.45 26.56 -28.20
N GLN A 69 -18.04 25.49 -27.68
CA GLN A 69 -18.67 25.46 -26.36
C GLN A 69 -17.74 24.77 -25.37
N LYS A 70 -17.66 25.32 -24.16
CA LYS A 70 -16.91 24.73 -23.04
C LYS A 70 -17.85 24.54 -21.86
N LYS A 71 -17.83 23.33 -21.28
CA LYS A 71 -18.54 22.99 -20.04
C LYS A 71 -17.55 22.48 -19.02
N HIS A 72 -17.76 22.82 -17.75
CA HIS A 72 -16.90 22.39 -16.64
C HIS A 72 -17.67 21.59 -15.61
N TYR A 73 -17.09 20.47 -15.18
CA TYR A 73 -17.63 19.64 -14.12
C TYR A 73 -16.56 19.39 -13.06
N ASN A 74 -17.01 19.16 -11.83
CA ASN A 74 -16.15 18.80 -10.71
C ASN A 74 -16.55 17.40 -10.21
N ILE A 75 -15.57 16.51 -10.13
CA ILE A 75 -15.69 15.23 -9.45
C ILE A 75 -14.90 15.34 -8.14
N VAL A 76 -15.61 15.53 -7.03
CA VAL A 76 -15.01 15.65 -5.69
C VAL A 76 -14.22 14.39 -5.35
N SER A 77 -14.81 13.23 -5.64
CA SER A 77 -14.20 11.93 -5.42
C SER A 77 -14.71 10.91 -6.42
N LEU A 78 -13.83 10.03 -6.88
CA LEU A 78 -14.14 8.89 -7.75
C LEU A 78 -13.47 7.64 -7.15
N ALA A 79 -14.27 6.78 -6.52
CA ALA A 79 -13.81 5.58 -5.85
C ALA A 79 -13.20 4.57 -6.85
N ALA A 80 -12.49 3.56 -6.31
CA ALA A 80 -11.91 2.50 -7.11
C ALA A 80 -12.98 1.78 -7.95
N GLY A 81 -12.77 1.66 -9.26
CA GLY A 81 -13.72 1.02 -10.18
C GLY A 81 -14.95 1.86 -10.54
N GLU A 82 -15.16 3.02 -9.90
CA GLU A 82 -16.36 3.84 -10.07
C GLU A 82 -16.41 4.49 -11.46
N ILE A 83 -17.64 4.69 -11.94
CA ILE A 83 -17.95 5.33 -13.22
C ILE A 83 -18.78 6.58 -12.94
N TRP A 84 -18.28 7.71 -13.43
CA TRP A 84 -18.95 9.00 -13.37
C TRP A 84 -19.59 9.34 -14.72
N HIS A 85 -20.76 9.98 -14.68
CA HIS A 85 -21.54 10.38 -15.85
C HIS A 85 -21.83 11.89 -15.83
N SER A 86 -21.52 12.58 -16.93
CA SER A 86 -21.77 14.01 -17.06
C SER A 86 -23.24 14.39 -17.09
N LYS A 87 -24.11 13.52 -17.61
CA LYS A 87 -25.57 13.75 -17.67
C LYS A 87 -26.21 13.88 -16.29
N ASP A 88 -25.59 13.28 -15.27
CA ASP A 88 -26.06 13.27 -13.89
C ASP A 88 -25.38 14.38 -13.06
N ALA A 89 -24.45 15.11 -13.67
CA ALA A 89 -23.65 16.14 -13.01
C ALA A 89 -24.16 17.56 -13.31
N LYS A 90 -23.93 18.46 -12.37
CA LYS A 90 -24.18 19.90 -12.54
C LYS A 90 -22.93 20.57 -13.10
N GLU A 91 -23.13 21.46 -14.07
CA GLU A 91 -22.07 22.35 -14.56
C GLU A 91 -21.60 23.30 -13.45
N THR A 92 -20.31 23.62 -13.44
CA THR A 92 -19.63 24.37 -12.37
C THR A 92 -18.77 25.49 -12.92
N GLU A 93 -18.42 26.48 -12.09
CA GLU A 93 -17.47 27.55 -12.46
C GLU A 93 -16.01 27.10 -12.31
N ASN A 94 -15.54 26.07 -13.00
CA ASN A 94 -14.12 25.62 -12.99
C ASN A 94 -13.39 25.74 -11.62
N LYS A 95 -14.09 25.40 -10.53
CA LYS A 95 -13.66 25.57 -9.15
C LYS A 95 -13.96 24.28 -8.42
N ILE A 96 -12.95 23.76 -7.72
CA ILE A 96 -13.07 22.53 -6.94
C ILE A 96 -13.39 22.87 -5.49
N GLU A 97 -14.41 22.24 -4.93
CA GLU A 97 -14.51 22.13 -3.47
C GLU A 97 -13.40 21.18 -3.00
N LYS A 98 -12.55 21.68 -2.11
CA LYS A 98 -11.45 20.88 -1.57
C LYS A 98 -11.98 19.81 -0.63
N THR A 99 -11.43 18.62 -0.75
CA THR A 99 -11.65 17.54 0.21
C THR A 99 -10.86 17.79 1.50
N ASP A 100 -11.27 17.12 2.58
CA ASP A 100 -10.53 17.18 3.83
C ASP A 100 -9.08 16.73 3.63
N SER A 101 -8.19 17.56 4.16
CA SER A 101 -6.75 17.34 4.06
C SER A 101 -6.37 16.08 4.82
N PHE A 102 -5.51 15.27 4.21
CA PHE A 102 -4.97 14.11 4.88
C PHE A 102 -4.18 14.54 6.13
N VAL A 103 -4.46 13.91 7.26
CA VAL A 103 -3.73 14.11 8.51
C VAL A 103 -2.66 13.02 8.61
N PRO A 104 -1.36 13.38 8.53
CA PRO A 104 -0.30 12.43 8.81
C PRO A 104 -0.43 11.90 10.23
N PHE A 105 -0.20 10.59 10.40
CA PHE A 105 -0.19 9.93 11.70
C PHE A 105 1.07 9.09 11.79
N ALA A 106 1.85 9.25 12.86
CA ALA A 106 3.11 8.53 13.04
C ALA A 106 3.32 8.22 14.53
N HIS A 107 2.97 7.01 14.97
CA HIS A 107 3.08 6.62 16.38
C HIS A 107 3.92 5.37 16.58
N TYR A 108 4.72 5.41 17.65
CA TYR A 108 5.52 4.31 18.16
C TYR A 108 5.25 4.12 19.65
N GLU A 109 4.74 2.96 20.03
CA GLU A 109 4.57 2.55 21.44
C GLU A 109 3.94 3.63 22.36
N GLY A 110 2.87 4.24 21.86
CA GLY A 110 2.05 5.24 22.56
C GLY A 110 2.57 6.67 22.44
N LYS A 111 3.63 6.91 21.68
CA LYS A 111 4.22 8.24 21.47
C LYS A 111 4.13 8.64 20.00
N GLU A 112 3.78 9.88 19.75
CA GLU A 112 3.95 10.49 18.45
C GLU A 112 5.44 10.53 18.11
N GLN A 113 5.79 10.11 16.89
CA GLN A 113 7.16 10.06 16.40
C GLN A 113 7.19 10.61 14.99
N ILE A 114 7.33 11.93 14.91
CA ILE A 114 7.65 12.63 13.68
C ILE A 114 9.18 12.67 13.57
N ILE A 115 9.71 12.34 12.40
CA ILE A 115 11.15 12.44 12.14
C ILE A 115 11.58 13.89 12.29
N ASP A 116 12.62 14.14 13.08
CA ASP A 116 13.35 15.41 13.07
C ASP A 116 14.41 15.39 11.95
N PRO A 117 14.19 16.05 10.79
CA PRO A 117 15.13 15.98 9.68
C PRO A 117 16.50 16.58 9.99
N SER A 118 16.62 17.40 11.04
CA SER A 118 17.90 17.98 11.45
C SER A 118 18.90 16.96 12.00
N LEU A 119 18.41 15.76 12.38
CA LEU A 119 19.23 14.65 12.83
C LEU A 119 19.76 13.79 11.66
N TYR A 120 19.43 14.14 10.42
CA TYR A 120 19.94 13.45 9.24
C TYR A 120 21.29 14.02 8.79
N ASP A 121 22.30 13.16 8.78
CA ASP A 121 23.62 13.47 8.23
C ASP A 121 23.59 13.17 6.73
N GLU A 122 23.47 14.20 5.89
CA GLU A 122 23.41 14.04 4.43
C GLU A 122 24.69 13.45 3.84
N GLU A 123 25.85 13.77 4.43
CA GLU A 123 27.15 13.31 3.95
C GLU A 123 27.29 11.80 4.18
N LYS A 124 26.87 11.32 5.36
CA LYS A 124 26.93 9.90 5.71
C LYS A 124 25.72 9.11 5.24
N GLY A 125 24.61 9.78 4.94
CA GLY A 125 23.32 9.16 4.66
C GLY A 125 22.72 8.41 5.85
N ILE A 126 22.99 8.89 7.08
CA ILE A 126 22.59 8.23 8.33
C ILE A 126 21.71 9.18 9.14
N TYR A 127 20.55 8.68 9.56
CA TYR A 127 19.75 9.29 10.62
C TYR A 127 20.36 9.02 12.00
N GLN A 128 20.75 10.05 12.73
CA GLN A 128 21.45 9.95 14.01
C GLN A 128 20.53 9.96 15.24
N GLY A 129 19.21 10.03 15.04
CA GLY A 129 18.22 9.82 16.11
C GLY A 129 18.08 8.33 16.47
N GLU A 130 17.12 8.00 17.33
CA GLU A 130 16.83 6.58 17.60
C GLU A 130 16.39 5.87 16.31
N PRO A 131 16.85 4.65 16.02
CA PRO A 131 16.52 3.92 14.79
C PRO A 131 15.02 3.66 14.60
N HIS A 132 14.27 3.69 15.70
CA HIS A 132 12.81 3.54 15.73
C HIS A 132 12.06 4.88 15.63
N HIS A 133 12.77 6.02 15.55
CA HIS A 133 12.21 7.35 15.30
C HIS A 133 12.16 7.71 13.81
N ALA A 134 12.84 6.96 12.92
CA ALA A 134 12.88 7.20 11.47
C ALA A 134 11.56 6.84 10.76
N LEU A 135 10.43 7.07 11.43
CA LEU A 135 9.17 6.52 11.01
C LEU A 135 8.63 7.28 9.80
N VAL A 136 8.05 8.46 9.95
CA VAL A 136 7.45 9.16 8.80
C VAL A 136 8.31 10.34 8.41
N TRP A 137 9.07 10.19 7.33
CA TRP A 137 9.76 11.31 6.70
C TRP A 137 8.70 12.29 6.19
N PRO A 138 8.70 13.57 6.61
CA PRO A 138 7.74 14.52 6.09
C PRO A 138 7.88 14.61 4.56
N ASP A 139 6.76 14.75 3.87
CA ASP A 139 6.79 15.06 2.45
C ASP A 139 6.95 16.57 2.31
N ASP A 140 8.12 17.00 1.86
CA ASP A 140 8.47 18.41 1.62
C ASP A 140 7.99 18.91 0.25
N VAL A 141 7.37 18.01 -0.53
CA VAL A 141 6.92 18.26 -1.88
C VAL A 141 5.51 18.85 -1.88
N THR A 142 5.35 20.04 -2.45
CA THR A 142 4.04 20.67 -2.60
C THR A 142 3.15 19.93 -3.62
N ASP A 143 1.83 20.00 -3.41
CA ASP A 143 0.81 19.47 -4.34
C ASP A 143 0.99 19.94 -5.79
N GLU A 144 1.62 21.11 -6.01
CA GLU A 144 1.90 21.65 -7.34
C GLU A 144 2.70 20.68 -8.21
N LYS A 145 3.69 20.00 -7.64
CA LYS A 145 4.52 19.01 -8.38
C LYS A 145 3.69 17.82 -8.84
N TRP A 146 2.55 17.57 -8.20
CA TRP A 146 1.68 16.43 -8.45
C TRP A 146 0.45 16.78 -9.28
N LYS A 147 0.29 18.04 -9.71
CA LYS A 147 -0.75 18.41 -10.67
C LYS A 147 -0.55 17.71 -12.00
N ARG A 148 -1.64 17.19 -12.56
CA ARG A 148 -1.66 16.51 -13.85
C ARG A 148 -2.82 17.03 -14.67
N THR A 149 -2.56 17.19 -15.97
CA THR A 149 -3.54 17.59 -16.97
C THR A 149 -3.45 16.64 -18.15
N PHE A 150 -4.57 16.06 -18.55
CA PHE A 150 -4.66 15.15 -19.69
C PHE A 150 -5.82 15.53 -20.58
N SER A 151 -5.65 15.46 -21.90
CA SER A 151 -6.73 15.68 -22.86
C SER A 151 -6.99 14.41 -23.66
N PHE A 152 -8.26 14.12 -23.87
CA PHE A 152 -8.77 12.99 -24.62
C PHE A 152 -9.67 13.48 -25.75
N GLU A 153 -9.70 12.73 -26.84
CA GLU A 153 -10.58 13.01 -27.98
C GLU A 153 -11.55 11.84 -28.17
N PRO A 154 -12.56 11.70 -27.29
CA PRO A 154 -13.46 10.56 -27.33
C PRO A 154 -14.40 10.56 -28.54
N ALA A 155 -14.50 11.69 -29.27
CA ALA A 155 -15.22 11.80 -30.54
C ALA A 155 -14.64 12.93 -31.42
N PRO A 156 -14.85 12.92 -32.76
CA PRO A 156 -14.21 13.85 -33.71
C PRO A 156 -14.43 15.36 -33.51
N HIS A 157 -15.36 15.77 -32.63
CA HIS A 157 -15.72 17.17 -32.36
C HIS A 157 -15.70 17.49 -30.86
N LEU A 158 -15.06 16.62 -30.08
CA LEU A 158 -15.14 16.63 -28.64
C LEU A 158 -13.77 16.38 -28.04
N GLN A 159 -13.31 17.33 -27.23
CA GLN A 159 -12.12 17.19 -26.41
C GLN A 159 -12.54 17.22 -24.94
N VAL A 160 -12.05 16.27 -24.15
CA VAL A 160 -12.25 16.21 -22.70
C VAL A 160 -10.90 16.36 -22.03
N THR A 161 -10.73 17.40 -21.22
CA THR A 161 -9.53 17.64 -20.41
C THR A 161 -9.82 17.30 -18.96
N LEU A 162 -8.97 16.49 -18.34
CA LEU A 162 -9.01 16.18 -16.91
C LEU A 162 -7.83 16.85 -16.21
N GLU A 163 -8.09 17.53 -15.11
CA GLU A 163 -7.07 18.14 -14.24
C GLU A 163 -7.26 17.65 -12.80
N PHE A 164 -6.20 17.16 -12.17
CA PHE A 164 -6.24 16.67 -10.78
C PHE A 164 -4.85 16.66 -10.15
N ILE A 165 -4.78 16.39 -8.85
CA ILE A 165 -3.51 16.20 -8.11
C ILE A 165 -3.32 14.70 -7.86
N ALA A 166 -2.20 14.15 -8.32
CA ALA A 166 -1.87 12.73 -8.22
C ALA A 166 -1.44 12.30 -6.80
N ARG A 167 -2.32 12.47 -5.80
CA ARG A 167 -2.07 12.10 -4.39
C ARG A 167 -2.04 10.59 -4.14
N GLY A 168 -2.49 9.77 -5.10
CA GLY A 168 -2.45 8.32 -4.97
C GLY A 168 -3.31 7.80 -3.79
N PRO A 169 -3.04 6.58 -3.31
CA PRO A 169 -3.84 5.96 -2.26
C PRO A 169 -3.58 6.58 -0.87
N ARG A 170 -4.63 6.64 -0.04
CA ARG A 170 -4.53 6.82 1.42
C ARG A 170 -4.40 5.47 2.09
N VAL A 171 -3.28 5.24 2.78
CA VAL A 171 -2.97 3.94 3.39
C VAL A 171 -2.68 4.10 4.88
N ALA A 172 -3.45 3.39 5.71
CA ALA A 172 -3.18 3.21 7.12
C ALA A 172 -2.38 1.91 7.32
N PHE A 173 -1.22 1.99 7.96
CA PHE A 173 -0.38 0.86 8.30
C PHE A 173 -0.35 0.68 9.82
N CYS A 174 -0.78 -0.48 10.31
CA CYS A 174 -0.67 -0.86 11.70
C CYS A 174 0.15 -2.15 11.80
N GLY A 175 1.31 -2.09 12.45
CA GLY A 175 2.22 -3.23 12.45
C GLY A 175 3.19 -3.28 13.61
N HIS A 176 4.25 -4.05 13.45
CA HIS A 176 5.23 -4.38 14.48
C HIS A 176 6.65 -4.17 13.94
N SER A 177 7.66 -4.74 14.58
CA SER A 177 9.05 -4.46 14.24
C SER A 177 9.40 -4.89 12.81
N PHE A 178 8.62 -5.79 12.20
CA PHE A 178 8.83 -6.22 10.82
C PHE A 178 8.24 -5.25 9.79
N THR A 179 7.48 -4.23 10.22
CA THR A 179 6.98 -3.18 9.33
C THR A 179 7.70 -1.84 9.52
N GLY A 180 8.38 -1.65 10.66
CA GLY A 180 8.83 -0.33 11.13
C GLY A 180 10.31 -0.14 11.45
N LEU A 181 11.14 -1.16 11.36
CA LEU A 181 12.58 -1.00 11.60
C LEU A 181 13.27 -0.36 10.38
N TRP A 182 14.17 0.60 10.67
CA TRP A 182 15.05 1.31 9.72
C TRP A 182 14.27 2.11 8.67
N ASP A 183 14.69 2.07 7.39
CA ASP A 183 13.90 2.56 6.27
C ASP A 183 12.71 1.61 6.07
N SER A 184 11.75 1.74 6.96
CA SER A 184 10.54 0.95 7.07
C SER A 184 9.87 0.67 5.72
N SER A 185 9.11 -0.43 5.67
CA SER A 185 8.49 -0.89 4.42
C SER A 185 7.53 0.14 3.80
N TYR A 186 6.84 0.95 4.61
CA TYR A 186 5.93 1.98 4.08
C TYR A 186 6.70 3.17 3.50
N TYR A 187 7.89 3.50 4.00
CA TYR A 187 8.71 4.55 3.41
C TYR A 187 9.15 4.14 2.01
N TYR A 188 9.64 2.90 1.84
CA TYR A 188 9.93 2.39 0.50
C TYR A 188 8.70 2.27 -0.38
N PHE A 189 7.54 1.85 0.14
CA PHE A 189 6.29 1.86 -0.62
C PHE A 189 5.98 3.26 -1.17
N ARG A 190 6.18 4.31 -0.36
CA ARG A 190 6.00 5.70 -0.79
C ARG A 190 6.97 6.10 -1.89
N GLU A 191 8.25 5.77 -1.75
CA GLU A 191 9.25 6.11 -2.78
C GLU A 191 8.98 5.37 -4.10
N LEU A 192 8.50 4.12 -4.04
CA LEU A 192 8.02 3.39 -5.20
C LEU A 192 6.79 4.06 -5.85
N ALA A 193 5.84 4.53 -5.04
CA ALA A 193 4.68 5.29 -5.53
C ALA A 193 5.11 6.61 -6.21
N LYS A 194 6.06 7.34 -5.61
CA LYS A 194 6.63 8.57 -6.18
C LYS A 194 7.29 8.31 -7.53
N ALA A 195 8.08 7.24 -7.63
CA ALA A 195 8.68 6.81 -8.89
C ALA A 195 7.63 6.43 -9.96
N ALA A 196 6.46 5.93 -9.54
CA ALA A 196 5.33 5.65 -10.41
C ALA A 196 4.47 6.90 -10.74
N GLY A 197 4.83 8.08 -10.23
CA GLY A 197 4.14 9.34 -10.51
C GLY A 197 3.07 9.75 -9.50
N TRP A 198 2.98 9.06 -8.35
CA TRP A 198 1.95 9.26 -7.33
C TRP A 198 2.53 9.69 -5.98
N ASN A 199 1.81 10.55 -5.25
CA ASN A 199 2.19 11.01 -3.91
C ASN A 199 1.43 10.31 -2.78
N ALA A 200 1.54 8.98 -2.71
CA ALA A 200 0.76 8.17 -1.76
C ALA A 200 0.79 8.73 -0.33
N GLN A 201 -0.40 8.82 0.27
CA GLN A 201 -0.62 9.40 1.60
C GLN A 201 -0.61 8.29 2.65
N ILE A 202 0.28 8.41 3.65
CA ILE A 202 0.58 7.31 4.58
C ILE A 202 0.39 7.74 6.01
N ALA A 203 -0.37 6.93 6.75
CA ALA A 203 -0.53 6.99 8.19
C ALA A 203 0.06 5.70 8.78
N TYR A 204 0.94 5.81 9.77
CA TYR A 204 1.73 4.69 10.28
C TYR A 204 1.65 4.58 11.82
N SER A 205 1.41 3.36 12.28
CA SER A 205 1.35 2.99 13.69
C SER A 205 2.13 1.70 13.93
N TYR A 206 3.05 1.74 14.88
CA TYR A 206 3.92 0.62 15.21
C TYR A 206 3.99 0.36 16.71
N TRP A 207 3.91 -0.92 17.10
CA TRP A 207 4.19 -1.38 18.45
C TRP A 207 4.94 -2.71 18.46
N GLY A 208 6.11 -2.77 19.12
CA GLY A 208 6.96 -3.95 19.20
C GLY A 208 6.24 -5.20 19.70
N GLY A 209 6.42 -6.33 19.00
CA GLY A 209 5.85 -7.63 19.37
C GLY A 209 4.31 -7.63 19.48
N THR A 210 3.63 -6.84 18.65
CA THR A 210 2.16 -6.76 18.64
C THR A 210 1.61 -7.47 17.43
N GLY A 211 0.49 -8.16 17.62
CA GLY A 211 -0.22 -8.86 16.56
C GLY A 211 -1.68 -8.41 16.46
N ILE A 212 -2.42 -9.06 15.56
CA ILE A 212 -3.80 -8.70 15.21
C ILE A 212 -4.68 -8.75 16.46
N SER A 213 -4.58 -9.82 17.25
CA SER A 213 -5.40 -10.02 18.45
C SER A 213 -5.22 -8.90 19.50
N ARG A 214 -3.97 -8.48 19.73
CA ARG A 214 -3.61 -7.44 20.70
C ARG A 214 -4.04 -6.06 20.25
N TYR A 215 -3.87 -5.75 18.96
CA TYR A 215 -4.39 -4.50 18.40
C TYR A 215 -5.92 -4.44 18.43
N ALA A 216 -6.60 -5.58 18.30
CA ALA A 216 -8.05 -5.64 18.38
C ALA A 216 -8.59 -5.53 19.82
N GLY A 217 -7.73 -5.37 20.83
CA GLY A 217 -8.14 -5.30 22.23
C GLY A 217 -8.63 -6.63 22.79
N LEU A 218 -8.27 -7.76 22.17
CA LEU A 218 -8.71 -9.10 22.62
C LEU A 218 -7.78 -9.73 23.65
N ALA A 219 -6.76 -9.01 24.12
CA ALA A 219 -5.79 -9.47 25.10
C ALA A 219 -5.63 -8.43 26.23
N GLU A 220 -5.72 -8.89 27.47
CA GLU A 220 -5.54 -8.06 28.68
C GLU A 220 -4.12 -7.48 28.76
N GLY A 221 -3.99 -6.23 29.20
CA GLY A 221 -2.71 -5.53 29.34
C GLY A 221 -2.18 -4.91 28.04
N TYR A 222 -2.97 -4.96 26.96
CA TYR A 222 -2.63 -4.41 25.65
C TYR A 222 -3.52 -3.23 25.23
N GLU A 223 -4.25 -2.62 26.16
CA GLU A 223 -5.26 -1.58 25.92
C GLU A 223 -4.66 -0.36 25.22
N LYS A 224 -3.43 0.03 25.59
CA LYS A 224 -2.72 1.14 24.92
C LYS A 224 -2.42 0.84 23.45
N ARG A 225 -2.18 -0.43 23.10
CA ARG A 225 -1.89 -0.86 21.73
C ARG A 225 -3.15 -0.76 20.88
N ALA A 226 -4.27 -1.23 21.42
CA ALA A 226 -5.58 -1.10 20.80
C ALA A 226 -5.96 0.38 20.61
N ALA A 227 -5.81 1.20 21.65
CA ALA A 227 -6.10 2.64 21.58
C ALA A 227 -5.25 3.37 20.51
N GLN A 228 -3.98 2.99 20.33
CA GLN A 228 -3.14 3.56 19.27
C GLN A 228 -3.61 3.16 17.87
N CYS A 229 -4.10 1.93 17.68
CA CYS A 229 -4.69 1.49 16.41
C CYS A 229 -6.00 2.24 16.11
N ASP A 230 -6.83 2.44 17.12
CA ASP A 230 -8.06 3.24 17.00
C ASP A 230 -7.76 4.69 16.65
N ALA A 231 -6.76 5.30 17.31
CA ALA A 231 -6.31 6.66 17.00
C ALA A 231 -5.78 6.78 15.56
N LEU A 232 -5.04 5.79 15.06
CA LEU A 232 -4.59 5.74 13.67
C LEU A 232 -5.79 5.81 12.71
N LEU A 233 -6.79 4.96 12.90
CA LEU A 233 -7.96 4.92 12.01
C LEU A 233 -8.81 6.18 12.15
N ALA A 234 -8.90 6.75 13.34
CA ALA A 234 -9.65 7.97 13.60
C ALA A 234 -9.02 9.23 12.99
N ALA A 235 -7.73 9.20 12.65
CA ALA A 235 -7.00 10.38 12.17
C ALA A 235 -7.52 10.92 10.82
N ASN A 236 -8.15 10.09 9.99
CA ASN A 236 -8.70 10.48 8.69
C ASN A 236 -10.10 9.92 8.49
N ASP A 237 -10.92 10.62 7.70
CA ASP A 237 -12.30 10.21 7.43
C ASP A 237 -12.40 8.91 6.63
N TYR A 238 -11.42 8.66 5.76
CA TYR A 238 -11.32 7.44 4.98
C TYR A 238 -9.87 7.04 4.74
N TYR A 239 -9.71 5.76 4.40
CA TYR A 239 -8.52 5.19 3.80
C TYR A 239 -8.92 4.36 2.57
N ASP A 240 -8.05 4.22 1.58
CA ASP A 240 -8.24 3.23 0.51
C ASP A 240 -7.86 1.84 1.01
N TYR A 241 -6.84 1.77 1.87
CA TYR A 241 -6.33 0.53 2.46
C TYR A 241 -6.04 0.70 3.94
N PHE A 242 -6.46 -0.30 4.71
CA PHE A 242 -5.98 -0.52 6.07
C PHE A 242 -5.15 -1.80 6.11
N ILE A 243 -3.84 -1.63 6.23
CA ILE A 243 -2.88 -2.72 6.31
C ILE A 243 -2.63 -3.04 7.78
N ILE A 244 -2.85 -4.30 8.17
CA ILE A 244 -2.53 -4.79 9.51
C ILE A 244 -1.61 -6.00 9.46
N ALA A 245 -0.50 -5.92 10.20
CA ALA A 245 0.44 -7.03 10.37
C ALA A 245 0.21 -7.76 11.69
N GLY A 246 0.11 -9.08 11.62
CA GLY A 246 0.12 -9.94 12.81
C GLY A 246 1.55 -10.28 13.22
N ASN A 247 1.76 -10.59 14.49
CA ASN A 247 3.11 -10.88 14.96
C ASN A 247 3.68 -12.08 14.20
N SER A 248 5.00 -12.11 14.01
CA SER A 248 5.67 -13.08 13.14
C SER A 248 5.41 -14.56 13.47
N ASP A 249 5.05 -14.84 14.72
CA ASP A 249 4.76 -16.15 15.28
C ASP A 249 3.27 -16.40 15.56
N GLU A 250 2.40 -15.37 15.46
CA GLU A 250 1.00 -15.42 15.91
C GLU A 250 0.22 -16.57 15.24
N ALA A 251 0.46 -16.79 13.95
CA ALA A 251 -0.21 -17.84 13.17
C ALA A 251 0.42 -19.23 13.33
N VAL A 252 1.60 -19.34 13.92
CA VAL A 252 2.41 -20.59 13.94
C VAL A 252 2.75 -21.10 15.34
N GLU A 253 2.52 -20.29 16.38
CA GLU A 253 2.69 -20.72 17.77
C GLU A 253 1.70 -21.84 18.13
N LYS A 254 2.23 -22.91 18.73
CA LYS A 254 1.45 -24.08 19.16
C LYS A 254 1.08 -23.98 20.63
N LYS A 255 -0.03 -24.59 21.03
CA LYS A 255 -0.33 -24.79 22.45
C LYS A 255 0.65 -25.82 23.05
N ASP A 256 1.12 -25.54 24.28
CA ASP A 256 2.12 -26.35 24.99
C ASP A 256 1.66 -27.79 25.28
N ASP A 257 0.36 -28.10 25.17
CA ASP A 257 -0.28 -29.36 25.55
C ASP A 257 -0.60 -30.33 24.40
N ALA A 258 -0.14 -30.04 23.17
CA ALA A 258 -0.37 -30.89 21.99
C ALA A 258 0.45 -32.20 22.05
N SER A 259 0.03 -33.09 22.95
CA SER A 259 0.47 -34.47 23.14
C SER A 259 -0.13 -35.44 22.12
N SER A 260 -0.95 -34.95 21.19
CA SER A 260 -1.50 -35.69 20.07
C SER A 260 -1.11 -34.98 18.77
N GLY A 261 -0.86 -35.73 17.69
CA GLY A 261 -0.34 -35.21 16.42
C GLY A 261 -1.21 -34.19 15.66
N GLU A 262 -2.23 -33.60 16.29
CA GLU A 262 -3.00 -32.48 15.75
C GLU A 262 -2.27 -31.14 15.96
N ARG A 263 -2.20 -30.35 14.88
CA ARG A 263 -1.60 -29.01 14.91
C ARG A 263 -2.60 -28.00 15.50
N VAL A 264 -2.68 -27.94 16.83
CA VAL A 264 -3.47 -26.91 17.52
C VAL A 264 -2.62 -25.66 17.73
N TYR A 265 -3.00 -24.57 17.08
CA TYR A 265 -2.32 -23.27 17.18
C TYR A 265 -2.95 -22.40 18.26
N ALA A 266 -2.11 -21.70 19.02
CA ALA A 266 -2.53 -21.00 20.23
C ALA A 266 -3.39 -19.76 19.94
N GLN A 267 -3.03 -18.99 18.90
CA GLN A 267 -3.59 -17.64 18.69
C GLN A 267 -4.48 -17.52 17.44
N ARG A 268 -4.63 -18.58 16.62
CA ARG A 268 -5.37 -18.51 15.34
C ARG A 268 -6.82 -18.05 15.52
N GLU A 269 -7.56 -18.58 16.49
CA GLU A 269 -8.95 -18.17 16.74
C GLU A 269 -9.08 -16.69 17.12
N THR A 270 -8.19 -16.19 17.98
CA THR A 270 -8.19 -14.78 18.39
C THR A 270 -7.69 -13.86 17.28
N MET A 271 -6.78 -14.31 16.42
CA MET A 271 -6.40 -13.59 15.20
C MET A 271 -7.61 -13.39 14.28
N LEU A 272 -8.38 -14.45 14.01
CA LEU A 272 -9.56 -14.36 13.13
C LEU A 272 -10.60 -13.40 13.72
N ARG A 273 -10.87 -13.48 15.03
CA ARG A 273 -11.77 -12.53 15.71
C ARG A 273 -11.26 -11.09 15.64
N GLY A 274 -9.96 -10.89 15.80
CA GLY A 274 -9.35 -9.56 15.66
C GLY A 274 -9.47 -9.02 14.23
N ALA A 275 -9.22 -9.86 13.23
CA ALA A 275 -9.38 -9.49 11.83
C ALA A 275 -10.85 -9.17 11.46
N GLN A 276 -11.83 -9.86 12.06
CA GLN A 276 -13.26 -9.52 11.93
C GLN A 276 -13.56 -8.12 12.46
N ILE A 277 -13.04 -7.76 13.65
CA ILE A 277 -13.18 -6.40 14.21
C ILE A 277 -12.58 -5.36 13.25
N PHE A 278 -11.42 -5.66 12.69
CA PHE A 278 -10.74 -4.75 11.77
C PHE A 278 -11.40 -4.63 10.41
N LEU A 279 -12.10 -5.66 9.93
CA LEU A 279 -12.89 -5.55 8.71
C LEU A 279 -14.03 -4.55 8.88
N GLU A 280 -14.74 -4.58 10.01
CA GLU A 280 -15.80 -3.62 10.29
C GLU A 280 -15.25 -2.19 10.41
N LYS A 281 -14.12 -2.00 11.12
CA LYS A 281 -13.43 -0.71 11.18
C LYS A 281 -12.92 -0.23 9.81
N ALA A 282 -12.46 -1.14 8.96
CA ALA A 282 -12.03 -0.81 7.60
C ALA A 282 -13.22 -0.36 6.75
N LYS A 283 -14.38 -1.03 6.85
CA LYS A 283 -15.63 -0.63 6.17
C LYS A 283 -16.10 0.76 6.60
N GLU A 284 -16.04 1.09 7.90
CA GLU A 284 -16.34 2.44 8.41
C GLU A 284 -15.45 3.51 7.75
N LYS A 285 -14.21 3.15 7.41
CA LYS A 285 -13.23 3.99 6.72
C LYS A 285 -13.23 3.82 5.21
N GLN A 286 -14.18 3.07 4.65
CA GLN A 286 -14.29 2.76 3.21
C GLN A 286 -13.02 2.10 2.64
N ALA A 287 -12.26 1.43 3.49
CA ALA A 287 -10.97 0.85 3.18
C ALA A 287 -11.08 -0.64 2.89
N THR A 288 -10.19 -1.13 2.02
CA THR A 288 -9.91 -2.56 1.93
C THR A 288 -9.01 -2.97 3.10
N LEU A 289 -9.40 -3.99 3.86
CA LEU A 289 -8.55 -4.62 4.86
C LEU A 289 -7.48 -5.46 4.18
N ALA A 290 -6.22 -5.14 4.41
CA ALA A 290 -5.08 -5.85 3.86
C ALA A 290 -4.31 -6.55 4.99
N LEU A 291 -4.44 -7.89 5.06
CA LEU A 291 -3.77 -8.71 6.06
C LEU A 291 -2.33 -8.98 5.62
N TRP A 292 -1.37 -8.40 6.33
CA TRP A 292 0.05 -8.61 6.09
C TRP A 292 0.50 -9.94 6.68
N ALA A 293 0.80 -10.92 5.83
CA ALA A 293 1.30 -12.22 6.23
C ALA A 293 2.83 -12.16 6.47
N PRO A 294 3.30 -12.16 7.73
CA PRO A 294 4.68 -11.85 8.08
C PRO A 294 5.66 -12.93 7.61
N HIS A 295 6.87 -12.52 7.23
CA HIS A 295 7.90 -13.43 6.76
C HIS A 295 8.42 -14.39 7.84
N ALA A 296 8.95 -15.52 7.38
CA ALA A 296 9.59 -16.52 8.23
C ALA A 296 10.98 -16.06 8.69
N TYR A 297 11.43 -16.53 9.85
CA TYR A 297 12.81 -16.31 10.30
C TYR A 297 13.80 -17.09 9.42
N LYS A 298 15.04 -16.61 9.31
CA LYS A 298 16.07 -17.10 8.39
C LYS A 298 16.21 -18.63 8.41
N TYR A 299 16.17 -19.21 9.60
CA TYR A 299 16.40 -20.64 9.83
C TYR A 299 15.17 -21.39 10.34
N GLY A 300 13.98 -20.78 10.33
CA GLY A 300 12.72 -21.40 10.77
C GLY A 300 12.28 -21.00 12.17
N PHE A 301 11.50 -21.84 12.84
CA PHE A 301 10.83 -21.49 14.10
C PHE A 301 11.11 -22.52 15.20
N PHE A 302 11.48 -22.06 16.40
CA PHE A 302 11.54 -22.90 17.60
C PHE A 302 10.18 -22.96 18.29
N SER A 303 9.98 -23.99 19.12
CA SER A 303 8.87 -23.98 20.09
C SER A 303 9.06 -22.84 21.10
N GLY A 304 8.20 -21.81 21.05
CA GLY A 304 8.16 -20.68 21.99
C GLY A 304 8.71 -19.35 21.42
N MET A 305 8.14 -18.22 21.87
CA MET A 305 8.25 -16.88 21.26
C MET A 305 9.57 -16.09 21.50
N GLY A 306 10.65 -16.73 21.95
CA GLY A 306 11.83 -16.00 22.47
C GLY A 306 13.04 -15.98 21.56
N VAL A 307 13.49 -17.17 21.14
CA VAL A 307 14.77 -17.34 20.47
C VAL A 307 14.52 -17.77 19.04
N LYS A 308 15.24 -17.15 18.11
CA LYS A 308 15.19 -17.49 16.69
C LYS A 308 16.32 -18.49 16.38
N PRO A 309 16.10 -19.49 15.51
CA PRO A 309 17.17 -20.42 15.17
C PRO A 309 18.34 -19.67 14.53
N TRP A 310 19.56 -20.09 14.87
CA TRP A 310 20.81 -19.42 14.45
C TRP A 310 21.64 -20.26 13.47
N LYS A 311 21.13 -21.43 13.09
CA LYS A 311 21.70 -22.29 12.05
C LYS A 311 20.58 -23.12 11.43
N LYS A 312 20.77 -23.51 10.17
CA LYS A 312 19.88 -24.44 9.47
C LYS A 312 19.85 -25.79 10.19
N GLY A 313 18.69 -26.43 10.20
CA GLY A 313 18.48 -27.77 10.75
C GLY A 313 17.18 -28.39 10.27
N ASN A 314 16.89 -29.58 10.79
CA ASN A 314 15.68 -30.34 10.45
C ASN A 314 14.61 -30.20 11.54
N VAL A 315 13.33 -30.30 11.17
CA VAL A 315 12.24 -30.31 12.15
C VAL A 315 12.45 -31.47 13.14
N GLY A 316 12.32 -31.18 14.43
CA GLY A 316 12.61 -32.08 15.55
C GLY A 316 14.05 -32.01 16.07
N GLU A 317 14.96 -31.32 15.37
CA GLU A 317 16.34 -31.14 15.83
C GLU A 317 16.39 -30.23 17.08
N ARG A 318 17.28 -30.59 18.02
CA ARG A 318 17.47 -29.88 19.29
C ARG A 318 18.68 -28.96 19.20
N TYR A 319 18.50 -27.75 19.71
CA TYR A 319 19.48 -26.68 19.74
C TYR A 319 19.72 -26.27 21.18
N GLU A 320 20.97 -26.09 21.57
CA GLU A 320 21.33 -25.70 22.94
C GLU A 320 21.99 -24.32 22.94
N LYS A 321 21.49 -23.44 23.80
CA LYS A 321 22.06 -22.11 24.05
C LYS A 321 21.73 -21.67 25.46
N ASP A 322 22.74 -21.17 26.18
CA ASP A 322 22.63 -20.65 27.55
C ASP A 322 21.95 -21.63 28.53
N GLY A 323 22.27 -22.92 28.42
CA GLY A 323 21.71 -23.98 29.27
C GLY A 323 20.24 -24.34 28.99
N LYS A 324 19.64 -23.77 27.93
CA LYS A 324 18.27 -24.09 27.48
C LYS A 324 18.31 -24.90 26.18
N THR A 325 17.37 -25.84 26.05
CA THR A 325 17.15 -26.57 24.80
C THR A 325 15.94 -26.01 24.05
N TYR A 326 16.11 -25.77 22.75
CA TYR A 326 15.09 -25.35 21.81
C TYR A 326 14.91 -26.45 20.76
N THR A 327 13.67 -26.69 20.31
CA THR A 327 13.39 -27.68 19.26
C THR A 327 12.90 -26.96 18.02
N LEU A 328 13.51 -27.24 16.87
CA LEU A 328 13.04 -26.70 15.59
C LEU A 328 11.71 -27.33 15.21
N THR A 329 10.67 -26.51 15.07
CA THR A 329 9.30 -26.98 14.81
C THR A 329 8.85 -26.74 13.38
N LEU A 330 9.41 -25.73 12.71
CA LEU A 330 9.17 -25.40 11.31
C LEU A 330 10.50 -24.99 10.68
N THR A 331 10.75 -25.43 9.44
CA THR A 331 11.79 -24.81 8.62
C THR A 331 11.35 -23.40 8.18
N ASN A 332 12.26 -22.62 7.58
CA ASN A 332 11.91 -21.32 6.99
C ASN A 332 10.77 -21.46 5.96
N GLU A 333 10.86 -22.47 5.09
CA GLU A 333 9.83 -22.77 4.08
C GLU A 333 8.49 -23.13 4.71
N ASP A 334 8.49 -24.02 5.72
CA ASP A 334 7.26 -24.45 6.38
C ASP A 334 6.60 -23.30 7.13
N MET A 335 7.37 -22.44 7.80
CA MET A 335 6.84 -21.25 8.48
C MET A 335 6.22 -20.28 7.49
N ALA A 336 6.87 -20.02 6.35
CA ALA A 336 6.32 -19.15 5.31
C ALA A 336 5.00 -19.71 4.74
N LYS A 337 4.94 -21.02 4.50
CA LYS A 337 3.72 -21.70 4.01
C LYS A 337 2.60 -21.68 5.05
N GLU A 338 2.89 -21.95 6.32
CA GLU A 338 1.88 -21.95 7.38
C GLU A 338 1.34 -20.55 7.67
N ASN A 339 2.19 -19.53 7.66
CA ASN A 339 1.74 -18.13 7.72
C ASN A 339 0.82 -17.82 6.54
N LEU A 340 1.27 -18.07 5.30
CA LEU A 340 0.46 -17.77 4.12
C LEU A 340 -0.90 -18.48 4.16
N LYS A 341 -0.89 -19.79 4.47
CA LYS A 341 -2.10 -20.61 4.55
C LYS A 341 -3.11 -20.05 5.54
N TRP A 342 -2.65 -19.64 6.73
CA TRP A 342 -3.56 -19.11 7.74
C TRP A 342 -4.14 -17.75 7.34
N TYR A 343 -3.32 -16.86 6.78
CA TYR A 343 -3.79 -15.56 6.32
C TYR A 343 -4.76 -15.64 5.14
N GLN A 344 -4.52 -16.58 4.21
CA GLN A 344 -5.47 -16.90 3.14
C GLN A 344 -6.79 -17.42 3.72
N HIS A 345 -6.73 -18.35 4.67
CA HIS A 345 -7.93 -18.83 5.34
C HIS A 345 -8.72 -17.70 6.02
N MET A 346 -8.05 -16.78 6.72
CA MET A 346 -8.73 -15.62 7.31
C MET A 346 -9.41 -14.76 6.24
N ALA A 347 -8.73 -14.46 5.13
CA ALA A 347 -9.33 -13.70 4.04
C ALA A 347 -10.53 -14.42 3.40
N ASP A 348 -10.45 -15.74 3.21
CA ASP A 348 -11.54 -16.56 2.66
C ASP A 348 -12.78 -16.52 3.59
N VAL A 349 -12.57 -16.56 4.91
CA VAL A 349 -13.66 -16.48 5.90
C VAL A 349 -14.26 -15.08 5.99
N LEU A 350 -13.42 -14.04 5.89
CA LEU A 350 -13.84 -12.64 5.98
C LEU A 350 -14.56 -12.15 4.72
N GLY A 351 -14.16 -12.65 3.55
CA GLY A 351 -14.79 -12.37 2.26
C GLY A 351 -14.47 -10.97 1.70
N GLU A 352 -15.47 -10.35 1.08
CA GLU A 352 -15.33 -9.08 0.37
C GLU A 352 -14.77 -7.96 1.26
N GLY A 353 -13.88 -7.14 0.68
CA GLY A 353 -13.17 -6.08 1.40
C GLY A 353 -11.93 -6.56 2.14
N THR A 354 -11.54 -7.83 2.01
CA THR A 354 -10.29 -8.37 2.60
C THR A 354 -9.34 -8.90 1.52
N ILE A 355 -8.05 -8.55 1.63
CA ILE A 355 -6.97 -9.12 0.81
C ILE A 355 -5.81 -9.59 1.70
N VAL A 356 -4.95 -10.45 1.15
CA VAL A 356 -3.70 -10.87 1.80
C VAL A 356 -2.52 -10.23 1.09
N LEU A 357 -1.59 -9.66 1.85
CA LEU A 357 -0.26 -9.27 1.37
C LEU A 357 0.72 -10.41 1.67
N PRO A 358 1.13 -11.23 0.68
CA PRO A 358 1.88 -12.47 0.90
C PRO A 358 3.38 -12.21 1.09
N VAL A 359 3.76 -11.34 2.03
CA VAL A 359 5.16 -10.95 2.28
C VAL A 359 6.04 -12.16 2.60
N CYS A 360 5.52 -13.12 3.37
CA CYS A 360 6.18 -14.41 3.61
C CYS A 360 6.58 -15.17 2.36
N LYS A 361 5.69 -15.24 1.36
CA LYS A 361 5.96 -15.92 0.10
C LYS A 361 7.00 -15.16 -0.70
N ALA A 362 6.84 -13.84 -0.82
CA ALA A 362 7.76 -12.96 -1.52
C ALA A 362 9.19 -13.09 -0.98
N TYR A 363 9.35 -13.06 0.35
CA TYR A 363 10.64 -13.28 1.01
C TYR A 363 11.26 -14.63 0.65
N TYR A 364 10.48 -15.71 0.79
CA TYR A 364 10.96 -17.05 0.53
C TYR A 364 11.39 -17.21 -0.93
N ASP A 365 10.58 -16.73 -1.88
CA ASP A 365 10.87 -16.90 -3.31
C ASP A 365 12.10 -16.09 -3.74
N VAL A 366 12.20 -14.83 -3.28
CA VAL A 366 13.35 -13.97 -3.57
C VAL A 366 14.65 -14.58 -3.03
N THR A 367 14.66 -14.98 -1.76
CA THR A 367 15.85 -15.55 -1.11
C THR A 367 16.23 -16.91 -1.68
N LYS A 368 15.25 -17.72 -2.09
CA LYS A 368 15.49 -18.99 -2.77
C LYS A 368 16.10 -18.80 -4.16
N GLN A 369 15.62 -17.80 -4.91
CA GLN A 369 16.09 -17.55 -6.27
C GLN A 369 17.44 -16.82 -6.30
N TYR A 370 17.68 -15.92 -5.34
CA TYR A 370 18.86 -15.05 -5.29
C TYR A 370 19.60 -15.11 -3.94
N PRO A 371 19.99 -16.31 -3.44
CA PRO A 371 20.49 -16.48 -2.07
C PRO A 371 21.81 -15.76 -1.77
N THR A 372 22.61 -15.44 -2.78
CA THR A 372 23.90 -14.73 -2.63
C THR A 372 23.79 -13.23 -2.89
N LEU A 373 22.72 -12.77 -3.54
CA LEU A 373 22.52 -11.38 -3.93
C LEU A 373 21.55 -10.66 -2.98
N VAL A 374 20.55 -11.38 -2.48
CA VAL A 374 19.49 -10.85 -1.61
C VAL A 374 19.39 -11.69 -0.34
N ASP A 375 20.02 -11.21 0.73
CA ASP A 375 19.83 -11.71 2.10
C ASP A 375 19.10 -10.63 2.92
N PRO A 376 17.78 -10.78 3.16
CA PRO A 376 16.98 -9.73 3.80
C PRO A 376 17.04 -9.78 5.33
N TYR A 377 17.87 -10.63 5.94
CA TYR A 377 17.89 -10.85 7.38
C TYR A 377 19.02 -10.08 8.09
N LEU A 378 18.72 -9.58 9.28
CA LEU A 378 19.73 -9.07 10.20
C LEU A 378 20.28 -10.21 11.06
N GLU A 379 21.60 -10.37 11.01
CA GLU A 379 22.30 -11.43 11.75
C GLU A 379 22.75 -10.96 13.14
N PRO A 380 22.90 -11.87 14.11
CA PRO A 380 23.47 -11.54 15.42
C PRO A 380 24.82 -10.82 15.31
N GLY A 381 25.01 -9.77 16.12
CA GLY A 381 26.21 -8.94 16.10
C GLY A 381 26.01 -7.54 15.50
N VAL A 382 24.83 -7.29 14.92
CA VAL A 382 24.37 -5.94 14.54
C VAL A 382 23.15 -5.53 15.36
N GLU A 383 22.85 -4.24 15.39
CA GLU A 383 21.65 -3.73 16.06
C GLU A 383 20.38 -4.40 15.53
N CYS A 384 19.49 -4.84 16.43
CA CYS A 384 18.28 -5.62 16.14
C CYS A 384 18.52 -6.97 15.41
N GLY A 385 19.78 -7.38 15.22
CA GLY A 385 20.16 -8.59 14.52
C GLY A 385 19.89 -9.85 15.32
N ASP A 386 18.96 -10.67 14.81
CA ASP A 386 18.49 -11.88 15.50
C ASP A 386 18.04 -13.01 14.58
N ASN A 387 18.36 -12.93 13.28
CA ASN A 387 17.91 -13.86 12.24
C ASN A 387 16.39 -13.83 11.94
N GLY A 388 15.65 -12.82 12.42
CA GLY A 388 14.25 -12.62 12.05
C GLY A 388 13.95 -11.21 11.57
N HIS A 389 14.48 -10.19 12.25
CA HIS A 389 14.34 -8.81 11.78
C HIS A 389 15.03 -8.62 10.43
N GLN A 390 14.45 -7.72 9.64
CA GLN A 390 14.89 -7.48 8.29
C GLN A 390 15.75 -6.23 8.13
N ASN A 391 16.60 -6.26 7.11
CA ASN A 391 17.31 -5.09 6.61
C ASN A 391 16.48 -4.39 5.51
N ASN A 392 17.11 -3.41 4.84
CA ASN A 392 16.49 -2.63 3.77
C ASN A 392 16.09 -3.47 2.54
N LEU A 393 16.76 -4.59 2.24
CA LEU A 393 16.30 -5.50 1.18
C LEU A 393 14.94 -6.10 1.55
N GLY A 394 14.78 -6.47 2.81
CA GLY A 394 13.53 -6.99 3.32
C GLY A 394 12.38 -5.97 3.34
N ASN A 395 12.68 -4.75 3.76
CA ASN A 395 11.72 -3.64 3.65
C ASN A 395 11.33 -3.39 2.19
N TYR A 396 12.28 -3.51 1.24
CA TYR A 396 12.01 -3.32 -0.18
C TYR A 396 11.15 -4.45 -0.77
N ILE A 397 11.42 -5.72 -0.43
CA ILE A 397 10.56 -6.85 -0.83
C ILE A 397 9.11 -6.60 -0.38
N SER A 398 8.94 -6.21 0.88
CA SER A 398 7.62 -5.96 1.44
C SER A 398 6.91 -4.76 0.78
N ALA A 399 7.65 -3.68 0.52
CA ALA A 399 7.17 -2.52 -0.21
C ALA A 399 6.71 -2.87 -1.63
N CYS A 400 7.44 -3.73 -2.34
CA CYS A 400 7.04 -4.23 -3.65
C CYS A 400 5.73 -5.03 -3.60
N VAL A 401 5.53 -5.86 -2.57
CA VAL A 401 4.27 -6.60 -2.38
C VAL A 401 3.09 -5.65 -2.13
N CYS A 402 3.27 -4.64 -1.27
CA CYS A 402 2.27 -3.59 -1.05
C CYS A 402 1.95 -2.85 -2.35
N PHE A 403 2.99 -2.43 -3.09
CA PHE A 403 2.84 -1.75 -4.37
C PHE A 403 2.04 -2.58 -5.36
N GLN A 404 2.44 -3.85 -5.57
CA GLN A 404 1.76 -4.74 -6.50
C GLN A 404 0.29 -4.97 -6.15
N SER A 405 -0.02 -5.07 -4.86
CA SER A 405 -1.39 -5.29 -4.40
C SER A 405 -2.27 -4.06 -4.65
N ILE A 406 -1.75 -2.87 -4.34
CA ILE A 406 -2.50 -1.60 -4.40
C ILE A 406 -2.56 -1.02 -5.83
N PHE A 407 -1.46 -1.04 -6.58
CA PHE A 407 -1.41 -0.50 -7.94
C PHE A 407 -1.77 -1.55 -9.01
N GLY A 408 -1.79 -2.84 -8.65
CA GLY A 408 -2.10 -3.93 -9.58
C GLY A 408 -0.99 -4.27 -10.57
N THR A 409 0.18 -3.64 -10.43
CA THR A 409 1.37 -3.82 -11.27
C THR A 409 2.63 -3.83 -10.41
N LEU A 410 3.72 -4.41 -10.91
CA LEU A 410 5.00 -4.29 -10.20
C LEU A 410 5.54 -2.85 -10.26
N PRO A 411 6.29 -2.42 -9.23
CA PRO A 411 6.87 -1.09 -9.21
C PRO A 411 7.93 -0.91 -10.31
N PRO A 412 8.20 0.34 -10.72
CA PRO A 412 9.38 0.63 -11.54
C PRO A 412 10.65 0.25 -10.78
N VAL A 413 11.67 -0.20 -11.51
CA VAL A 413 13.00 -0.46 -10.93
C VAL A 413 13.63 0.86 -10.52
N VAL A 414 13.65 1.12 -9.22
CA VAL A 414 14.33 2.27 -8.61
C VAL A 414 15.03 1.85 -7.33
N VAL A 415 16.10 2.57 -6.99
CA VAL A 415 16.77 2.50 -5.69
C VAL A 415 16.22 3.66 -4.85
N PRO A 416 15.37 3.40 -3.85
CA PRO A 416 14.88 4.44 -2.96
C PRO A 416 16.02 5.13 -2.24
N LYS A 417 15.87 6.42 -1.93
CA LYS A 417 16.80 7.11 -1.03
C LYS A 417 16.78 6.38 0.31
N SER A 418 17.93 5.88 0.75
CA SER A 418 18.06 5.25 2.06
C SER A 418 18.53 6.27 3.09
N HIS A 419 17.97 6.22 4.30
CA HIS A 419 18.40 7.06 5.42
C HIS A 419 19.18 6.29 6.49
N THR A 420 19.49 5.03 6.20
CA THR A 420 20.30 4.15 7.04
C THR A 420 21.49 3.58 6.25
N SER A 421 21.99 4.29 5.24
CA SER A 421 22.97 3.77 4.27
C SER A 421 24.31 3.36 4.91
N GLY A 422 24.67 4.00 6.03
CA GLY A 422 25.86 3.68 6.81
C GLY A 422 25.64 2.76 8.02
N LEU A 423 24.42 2.21 8.20
CA LEU A 423 24.17 1.12 9.15
C LEU A 423 24.35 -0.24 8.45
N PRO A 424 24.59 -1.34 9.19
CA PRO A 424 24.54 -2.69 8.63
C PRO A 424 23.28 -2.85 7.77
N GLY A 425 23.34 -3.56 6.64
CA GLY A 425 22.19 -3.71 5.73
C GLY A 425 21.89 -2.54 4.77
N GLY A 426 22.45 -1.34 4.98
CA GLY A 426 22.74 -0.28 3.99
C GLY A 426 21.69 0.09 2.91
N SER A 427 22.09 0.88 1.92
CA SER A 427 21.27 1.12 0.73
C SER A 427 21.19 -0.14 -0.13
N ILE A 428 20.03 -0.39 -0.74
CA ILE A 428 19.92 -1.44 -1.76
C ILE A 428 20.62 -1.00 -3.06
N THR A 429 21.15 -1.95 -3.82
CA THR A 429 21.69 -1.69 -5.16
C THR A 429 20.62 -1.81 -6.24
N LYS A 430 20.89 -1.24 -7.41
CA LYS A 430 20.01 -1.40 -8.58
C LYS A 430 19.86 -2.87 -8.98
N GLU A 431 20.95 -3.63 -8.96
CA GLU A 431 20.96 -5.07 -9.27
C GLU A 431 20.08 -5.86 -8.29
N GLN A 432 20.11 -5.52 -7.00
CA GLN A 432 19.25 -6.13 -5.99
C GLN A 432 17.78 -5.77 -6.21
N ALA A 433 17.47 -4.50 -6.51
CA ALA A 433 16.12 -4.06 -6.83
C ALA A 433 15.55 -4.81 -8.06
N GLU A 434 16.34 -4.96 -9.12
CA GLU A 434 15.99 -5.73 -10.31
C GLU A 434 15.75 -7.21 -9.99
N ALA A 435 16.63 -7.83 -9.20
CA ALA A 435 16.49 -9.23 -8.79
C ALA A 435 15.19 -9.45 -7.99
N ILE A 436 14.89 -8.56 -7.04
CA ILE A 436 13.65 -8.62 -6.25
C ILE A 436 12.42 -8.50 -7.16
N ILE A 437 12.35 -7.47 -8.00
CA ILE A 437 11.20 -7.26 -8.89
C ILE A 437 11.03 -8.44 -9.86
N ASN A 438 12.12 -8.97 -10.42
CA ASN A 438 12.10 -10.12 -11.32
C ASN A 438 11.65 -11.42 -10.63
N ALA A 439 11.95 -11.61 -9.35
CA ALA A 439 11.44 -12.74 -8.58
C ALA A 439 9.92 -12.65 -8.36
N LEU A 440 9.39 -11.44 -8.14
CA LEU A 440 7.97 -11.19 -7.89
C LEU A 440 7.10 -11.17 -9.16
N ALA A 441 7.72 -11.11 -10.34
CA ALA A 441 7.05 -11.17 -11.63
C ALA A 441 6.61 -12.58 -12.07
N LYS A 442 7.07 -13.61 -11.36
CA LYS A 442 6.80 -15.02 -11.65
C LYS A 442 5.68 -15.55 -10.77
#